data_AF-A0A1I7N219-F1
#
_entry.id   AF-A0A1I7N219-F1
#
_cell.length_a   1.000
_cell.length_b   1.000
_cell.length_c   1.000
_cell.angle_alpha   90.00
_cell.angle_beta   90.00
_cell.angle_gamma   90.00
#
_symmetry.space_group_name_H-M   'P 1'
#
loop_
_entity.id
_entity.type
_entity.pdbx_description
1 polymer ?
#
loop_
_entity_poly.entity_id
_entity_poly.type
_entity_poly.pdbx_seq_one_letter_code
_entity_poly.pdbx_strand_id
1 'polypeptide(L)'
;MSAKQGPARARYLAIILMLGLSSGVSAQTAKRDAIADWLKTVEGKTAAEAPDNALDPTKKSTKPEIPAPPAAIADPRDGDPQYEQAKALMTAIDAILRDAATTRVGAGKLPSRDEFIIPPFWKETREDRNAKVRDLLDAALAIVTNAPVVEVQKRVEVLRHNIRELEDANVKLKEKQLVAPKDATLPGILNDTVASIEDQITENKKRIEANRAEIKSQKAEIATALKNSGIDLAQDQVDLLLDSVLSGDLVRLVAVFNAAKMIDGQLAKLIGTTGDNMEAARRYFAMHAALFAMLVQAQDATITKIDTQYLPKLDAIIADIAAARTRTAELMKAENRPDQQRALESNRASQQVADEAAKAYKRYLQQQREQIAGARLKATHDLKIADNTYETVEASVQLRNLIRESSTSFEAIQKLEAPSFEQIFKSDELRREFEDLTRKLDVPAS
;
A
#
# COMPACT_ATOMS: atom_id res chain seq x y z
N MET A 1 2.67 61.81 -20.95
CA MET A 1 2.12 60.63 -21.68
C MET A 1 2.84 59.40 -21.13
N SER A 2 2.27 58.79 -20.09
CA SER A 2 1.60 57.48 -20.13
C SER A 2 2.54 56.30 -20.34
N ALA A 3 2.85 55.59 -19.26
CA ALA A 3 3.05 54.13 -19.25
C ALA A 3 2.93 53.62 -17.81
N LYS A 4 1.71 53.26 -17.41
CA LYS A 4 1.43 52.44 -16.23
C LYS A 4 1.86 51.00 -16.54
N GLN A 5 2.74 50.43 -15.73
CA GLN A 5 2.83 48.99 -15.54
C GLN A 5 2.85 48.71 -14.03
N GLY A 6 1.68 48.39 -13.49
CA GLY A 6 1.55 47.84 -12.14
C GLY A 6 1.86 46.34 -12.15
N PRO A 7 2.35 45.78 -11.04
CA PRO A 7 2.72 44.37 -10.99
C PRO A 7 1.48 43.48 -11.09
N ALA A 8 1.65 42.42 -11.87
CA ALA A 8 0.62 41.45 -12.24
C ALA A 8 -0.03 40.82 -11.00
N ARG A 9 -1.36 40.82 -11.04
CA ARG A 9 -2.25 40.17 -10.08
C ARG A 9 -1.88 38.69 -9.93
N ALA A 10 -1.62 38.27 -8.69
CA ALA A 10 -1.62 36.88 -8.27
C ALA A 10 -2.97 36.25 -8.64
N ARG A 11 -2.98 35.42 -9.69
CA ARG A 11 -4.13 34.60 -10.03
C ARG A 11 -4.12 33.39 -9.11
N TYR A 12 -5.02 33.40 -8.13
CA TYR A 12 -5.39 32.22 -7.35
C TYR A 12 -5.96 31.15 -8.28
N LEU A 13 -5.13 30.19 -8.68
CA LEU A 13 -5.59 28.96 -9.32
C LEU A 13 -5.92 27.96 -8.21
N ALA A 14 -7.20 27.82 -7.89
CA ALA A 14 -7.69 26.67 -7.15
C ALA A 14 -7.63 25.44 -8.08
N ILE A 15 -6.50 24.72 -8.07
CA ILE A 15 -6.35 23.48 -8.83
C ILE A 15 -6.85 22.34 -7.97
N ILE A 16 -8.01 21.81 -8.34
CA ILE A 16 -8.55 20.57 -7.82
C ILE A 16 -7.66 19.44 -8.39
N LEU A 17 -6.73 18.93 -7.59
CA LEU A 17 -6.11 17.63 -7.87
C LEU A 17 -7.19 16.58 -7.63
N MET A 18 -7.94 16.23 -8.67
CA MET A 18 -8.69 14.98 -8.71
C MET A 18 -7.65 13.87 -8.78
N LEU A 19 -7.16 13.39 -7.63
CA LEU A 19 -6.61 12.04 -7.56
C LEU A 19 -7.69 11.14 -8.16
N GLY A 20 -7.38 10.51 -9.30
CA GLY A 20 -8.26 9.68 -10.12
C GLY A 20 -8.75 8.42 -9.39
N LEU A 21 -9.47 8.60 -8.29
CA LEU A 21 -10.12 7.58 -7.48
C LEU A 21 -11.50 7.21 -8.04
N SER A 22 -11.88 7.74 -9.21
CA SER A 22 -13.20 7.55 -9.82
C SER A 22 -13.27 6.40 -10.83
N SER A 23 -12.15 5.80 -11.24
CA SER A 23 -12.15 4.69 -12.21
C SER A 23 -12.28 3.29 -11.58
N GLY A 24 -12.47 3.20 -10.25
CA GLY A 24 -12.62 1.93 -9.53
C GLY A 24 -13.93 1.17 -9.82
N VAL A 25 -14.99 1.86 -10.22
CA VAL A 25 -16.33 1.26 -10.30
C VAL A 25 -16.44 0.18 -11.38
N SER A 26 -15.79 0.36 -12.54
CA SER A 26 -15.96 -0.56 -13.68
C SER A 26 -15.11 -1.83 -13.61
N ALA A 27 -13.97 -1.78 -12.90
CA ALA A 27 -13.12 -2.95 -12.70
C ALA A 27 -13.54 -3.77 -11.47
N GLN A 28 -14.22 -3.16 -10.49
CA GLN A 28 -14.74 -3.84 -9.30
C GLN A 28 -16.04 -4.61 -9.59
N THR A 29 -16.88 -4.19 -10.53
CA THR A 29 -18.12 -4.91 -10.91
C THR A 29 -17.81 -6.23 -11.64
N ALA A 30 -16.92 -6.21 -12.64
CA ALA A 30 -16.53 -7.42 -13.36
C ALA A 30 -15.83 -8.47 -12.47
N LYS A 31 -15.19 -8.04 -11.38
CA LYS A 31 -14.54 -8.93 -10.40
C LYS A 31 -15.50 -9.53 -9.36
N ARG A 32 -16.63 -8.85 -9.08
CA ARG A 32 -17.69 -9.38 -8.20
C ARG A 32 -18.41 -10.58 -8.84
N ASP A 33 -18.56 -10.57 -10.17
CA ASP A 33 -19.22 -11.67 -10.90
C ASP A 33 -18.43 -12.99 -10.80
N ALA A 34 -17.10 -12.96 -10.92
CA ALA A 34 -16.28 -14.16 -10.76
C ALA A 34 -16.34 -14.77 -9.34
N ILE A 35 -16.50 -13.93 -8.30
CA ILE A 35 -16.63 -14.36 -6.91
C ILE A 35 -18.03 -14.95 -6.65
N ALA A 36 -19.07 -14.31 -7.19
CA ALA A 36 -20.44 -14.80 -7.11
C ALA A 36 -20.61 -16.12 -7.89
N ASP A 37 -19.96 -16.25 -9.05
CA ASP A 37 -19.97 -17.47 -9.86
C ASP A 37 -19.19 -18.61 -9.20
N TRP A 38 -18.07 -18.31 -8.52
CA TRP A 38 -17.36 -19.30 -7.69
C TRP A 38 -18.19 -19.75 -6.49
N LEU A 39 -18.81 -18.82 -5.74
CA LEU A 39 -19.69 -19.17 -4.62
C LEU A 39 -20.87 -20.04 -5.08
N LYS A 40 -21.50 -19.74 -6.22
CA LYS A 40 -22.56 -20.57 -6.82
C LYS A 40 -22.07 -21.96 -7.24
N THR A 41 -20.85 -22.09 -7.76
CA THR A 41 -20.28 -23.40 -8.10
C THR A 41 -19.93 -24.22 -6.87
N VAL A 42 -19.59 -23.57 -5.75
CA VAL A 42 -19.34 -24.23 -4.47
C VAL A 42 -20.65 -24.61 -3.76
N GLU A 43 -21.65 -23.72 -3.72
CA GLU A 43 -23.00 -24.03 -3.18
C GLU A 43 -23.69 -25.15 -3.97
N GLY A 44 -23.60 -25.14 -5.30
CA GLY A 44 -24.19 -26.16 -6.17
C GLY A 44 -23.61 -27.57 -6.02
N LYS A 45 -22.38 -27.71 -5.50
CA LYS A 45 -21.73 -29.00 -5.24
C LYS A 45 -22.04 -29.61 -3.88
N THR A 46 -22.72 -28.90 -2.98
CA THR A 46 -22.92 -29.37 -1.59
C THR A 46 -24.08 -30.35 -1.39
N ALA A 47 -24.85 -30.70 -2.42
CA ALA A 47 -25.99 -31.62 -2.23
C ALA A 47 -26.29 -32.64 -3.36
N ALA A 48 -25.61 -32.64 -4.52
CA ALA A 48 -26.07 -33.45 -5.67
C ALA A 48 -25.05 -34.37 -6.36
N GLU A 49 -23.75 -34.34 -6.02
CA GLU A 49 -22.78 -35.27 -6.63
C GLU A 49 -21.89 -35.88 -5.55
N ALA A 50 -22.35 -37.01 -4.99
CA ALA A 50 -21.42 -38.01 -4.49
C ALA A 50 -20.67 -38.59 -5.71
N PRO A 51 -19.33 -38.74 -5.68
CA PRO A 51 -18.64 -39.39 -6.78
C PRO A 51 -19.05 -40.86 -6.81
N ASP A 52 -19.73 -41.25 -7.89
CA ASP A 52 -20.02 -42.63 -8.26
C ASP A 52 -18.70 -43.30 -8.71
N ASN A 53 -17.81 -43.54 -7.76
CA ASN A 53 -16.65 -44.41 -7.93
C ASN A 53 -16.90 -45.69 -7.16
N ALA A 54 -17.85 -46.48 -7.65
CA ALA A 54 -17.92 -47.90 -7.35
C ALA A 54 -16.62 -48.56 -7.84
N LEU A 55 -15.83 -49.05 -6.90
CA LEU A 55 -14.63 -49.83 -7.14
C LEU A 55 -15.00 -51.16 -7.82
N ASP A 56 -14.68 -51.30 -9.11
CA ASP A 56 -14.68 -52.57 -9.83
C ASP A 56 -13.52 -53.45 -9.32
N PRO A 57 -13.78 -54.62 -8.70
CA PRO A 57 -12.77 -55.43 -8.01
C PRO A 57 -11.89 -56.26 -8.95
N THR A 58 -11.88 -56.02 -10.27
CA THR A 58 -11.15 -56.85 -11.25
C THR A 58 -9.87 -56.23 -11.81
N LYS A 59 -9.50 -54.99 -11.44
CA LYS A 59 -8.24 -54.38 -11.92
C LYS A 59 -7.09 -54.53 -10.92
N LYS A 60 -6.13 -55.40 -11.27
CA LYS A 60 -4.82 -55.53 -10.60
C LYS A 60 -4.13 -54.16 -10.51
N SER A 61 -3.85 -53.75 -9.28
CA SER A 61 -3.08 -52.57 -8.91
C SER A 61 -1.62 -52.70 -9.33
N THR A 62 -1.20 -51.91 -10.32
CA THR A 62 0.21 -51.59 -10.57
C THR A 62 0.69 -50.54 -9.58
N LYS A 63 1.82 -50.83 -8.94
CA LYS A 63 2.54 -49.99 -7.98
C LYS A 63 2.80 -48.58 -8.58
N PRO A 64 2.51 -47.46 -7.90
CA PRO A 64 2.86 -46.15 -8.41
C PRO A 64 4.37 -45.95 -8.28
N GLU A 65 5.03 -45.83 -9.42
CA GLU A 65 6.38 -45.28 -9.54
C GLU A 65 6.30 -43.79 -9.18
N ILE A 66 7.18 -43.33 -8.28
CA ILE A 66 7.26 -41.92 -7.89
C ILE A 66 7.78 -41.15 -9.11
N PRO A 67 7.00 -40.28 -9.76
CA PRO A 67 7.56 -39.41 -10.79
C PRO A 67 8.43 -38.36 -10.08
N ALA A 68 9.61 -38.11 -10.62
CA ALA A 68 10.44 -36.96 -10.26
C ALA A 68 9.58 -35.67 -10.28
N PRO A 69 9.86 -34.68 -9.42
CA PRO A 69 9.08 -33.45 -9.36
C PRO A 69 9.00 -32.84 -10.77
N PRO A 70 7.80 -32.48 -11.27
CA PRO A 70 7.71 -31.86 -12.58
C PRO A 70 8.56 -30.60 -12.55
N ALA A 71 9.46 -30.47 -13.54
CA ALA A 71 10.19 -29.23 -13.79
C ALA A 71 9.18 -28.09 -13.78
N ALA A 72 9.49 -27.02 -13.03
CA ALA A 72 8.62 -25.86 -12.88
C ALA A 72 8.07 -25.46 -14.25
N ILE A 73 6.76 -25.67 -14.44
CA ILE A 73 6.07 -25.25 -15.64
C ILE A 73 6.26 -23.73 -15.67
N ALA A 74 7.08 -23.23 -16.60
CA ALA A 74 7.23 -21.79 -16.81
C ALA A 74 5.82 -21.21 -16.96
N ASP A 75 5.50 -20.22 -16.15
CA ASP A 75 4.16 -19.64 -16.19
C ASP A 75 4.01 -19.03 -17.59
N PRO A 76 2.94 -19.31 -18.35
CA PRO A 76 2.71 -18.67 -19.65
C PRO A 76 2.64 -17.13 -19.58
N ARG A 77 2.73 -16.55 -18.38
CA ARG A 77 2.81 -15.13 -18.05
C ARG A 77 4.23 -14.61 -17.80
N ASP A 78 5.24 -15.48 -17.70
CA ASP A 78 6.64 -15.09 -17.53
C ASP A 78 7.09 -14.28 -18.78
N GLY A 79 7.49 -13.02 -18.57
CA GLY A 79 7.87 -12.08 -19.63
C GLY A 79 6.99 -10.82 -19.77
N ASP A 80 5.83 -10.74 -19.11
CA ASP A 80 5.09 -9.48 -18.96
C ASP A 80 5.73 -8.61 -17.86
N PRO A 81 6.24 -7.39 -18.17
CA PRO A 81 6.87 -6.52 -17.18
C PRO A 81 5.98 -6.20 -15.97
N GLN A 82 4.65 -6.10 -16.16
CA GLN A 82 3.71 -5.83 -15.07
C GLN A 82 3.49 -7.08 -14.20
N TYR A 83 3.53 -8.27 -14.82
CA TYR A 83 3.42 -9.54 -14.10
C TYR A 83 4.64 -9.78 -13.21
N GLU A 84 5.85 -9.59 -13.75
CA GLU A 84 7.10 -9.74 -13.00
C GLU A 84 7.20 -8.74 -11.85
N GLN A 85 6.79 -7.49 -12.05
CA GLN A 85 6.74 -6.48 -10.98
C GLN A 85 5.75 -6.86 -9.88
N ALA A 86 4.53 -7.28 -10.25
CA ALA A 86 3.54 -7.72 -9.27
C ALA A 86 4.01 -8.98 -8.52
N LYS A 87 4.65 -9.94 -9.20
CA LYS A 87 5.22 -11.17 -8.62
C LYS A 87 6.36 -10.85 -7.65
N ALA A 88 7.29 -9.97 -8.03
CA ALA A 88 8.39 -9.54 -7.17
C ALA A 88 7.86 -8.82 -5.92
N LEU A 89 6.95 -7.88 -6.10
CA LEU A 89 6.36 -7.12 -5.01
C LEU A 89 5.52 -8.01 -4.09
N MET A 90 4.73 -8.92 -4.67
CA MET A 90 3.98 -9.93 -3.93
C MET A 90 4.92 -10.80 -3.10
N THR A 91 5.99 -11.33 -3.69
CA THR A 91 6.98 -12.16 -2.97
C THR A 91 7.62 -11.39 -1.81
N ALA A 92 7.86 -10.09 -1.99
CA ALA A 92 8.47 -9.25 -0.98
C ALA A 92 7.56 -8.98 0.24
N ILE A 93 6.23 -8.96 0.06
CA ILE A 93 5.29 -8.64 1.14
C ILE A 93 4.34 -9.78 1.52
N ASP A 94 4.35 -10.90 0.81
CA ASP A 94 3.41 -12.01 0.99
C ASP A 94 3.44 -12.58 2.41
N ALA A 95 4.62 -12.81 3.00
CA ALA A 95 4.71 -13.27 4.39
C ALA A 95 4.05 -12.28 5.37
N ILE A 96 4.33 -10.99 5.19
CA ILE A 96 3.82 -9.92 6.05
C ILE A 96 2.30 -9.75 5.89
N LEU A 97 1.79 -9.80 4.66
CA LEU A 97 0.36 -9.71 4.40
C LEU A 97 -0.41 -10.93 4.90
N ARG A 98 0.18 -12.14 4.80
CA ARG A 98 -0.41 -13.35 5.39
C ARG A 98 -0.45 -13.25 6.91
N ASP A 99 0.62 -12.79 7.54
CA ASP A 99 0.67 -12.59 8.98
C ASP A 99 -0.34 -11.52 9.41
N ALA A 100 -0.44 -10.41 8.66
CA ALA A 100 -1.42 -9.36 8.92
C ALA A 100 -2.86 -9.88 8.79
N ALA A 101 -3.13 -10.70 7.77
CA ALA A 101 -4.45 -11.29 7.56
C ALA A 101 -4.83 -12.25 8.69
N THR A 102 -3.98 -13.23 8.99
CA THR A 102 -4.22 -14.20 10.08
C THR A 102 -4.35 -13.54 11.45
N THR A 103 -3.50 -12.56 11.73
CA THR A 103 -3.50 -11.79 12.97
C THR A 103 -4.78 -10.95 13.10
N ARG A 104 -5.30 -10.39 12.00
CA ARG A 104 -6.55 -9.61 12.00
C ARG A 104 -7.78 -10.46 12.29
N VAL A 105 -7.85 -11.66 11.72
CA VAL A 105 -8.97 -12.60 11.95
C VAL A 105 -9.07 -12.99 13.42
N GLY A 106 -7.93 -13.14 14.09
CA GLY A 106 -7.88 -13.38 15.53
C GLY A 106 -8.30 -12.17 16.38
N ALA A 107 -8.13 -10.93 15.88
CA ALA A 107 -8.35 -9.70 16.65
C ALA A 107 -9.81 -9.51 17.06
N GLY A 108 -10.76 -9.82 16.15
CA GLY A 108 -12.20 -9.69 16.44
C GLY A 108 -12.68 -10.63 17.55
N LYS A 109 -11.98 -11.74 17.77
CA LYS A 109 -12.30 -12.77 18.77
C LYS A 109 -11.76 -12.44 20.17
N LEU A 110 -10.94 -11.39 20.31
CA LEU A 110 -10.36 -10.97 21.58
C LEU A 110 -11.26 -9.96 22.31
N PRO A 111 -11.31 -10.00 23.65
CA PRO A 111 -11.98 -8.99 24.48
C PRO A 111 -11.29 -7.63 24.33
N SER A 112 -12.07 -6.55 24.46
CA SER A 112 -11.56 -5.18 24.43
C SER A 112 -10.87 -4.85 25.76
N ARG A 113 -9.85 -4.00 25.72
CA ARG A 113 -9.13 -3.50 26.90
C ARG A 113 -10.06 -2.84 27.92
N ASP A 114 -11.14 -2.22 27.47
CA ASP A 114 -12.13 -1.54 28.32
C ASP A 114 -12.99 -2.52 29.13
N GLU A 115 -13.01 -3.81 28.78
CA GLU A 115 -13.64 -4.87 29.57
C GLU A 115 -12.79 -5.30 30.78
N PHE A 116 -11.54 -4.81 30.87
CA PHE A 116 -10.63 -5.09 31.97
C PHE A 116 -10.41 -3.85 32.85
N ILE A 117 -10.71 -3.97 34.15
CA ILE A 117 -10.37 -2.94 35.14
C ILE A 117 -8.85 -2.76 35.25
N ILE A 118 -8.10 -3.86 35.14
CA ILE A 118 -6.64 -3.92 34.94
C ILE A 118 -6.38 -5.11 34.01
N PRO A 119 -5.95 -4.92 32.76
CA PRO A 119 -5.64 -6.03 31.86
C PRO A 119 -4.45 -6.80 32.44
N PRO A 120 -4.54 -8.13 32.61
CA PRO A 120 -3.41 -8.91 33.07
C PRO A 120 -2.31 -8.91 32.01
N PHE A 121 -1.04 -8.83 32.44
CA PHE A 121 0.14 -8.74 31.56
C PHE A 121 0.37 -9.97 30.66
N TRP A 122 -0.43 -11.02 30.82
CA TRP A 122 -0.40 -12.25 30.03
C TRP A 122 -1.60 -12.43 29.09
N LYS A 123 -2.65 -11.58 29.14
CA LYS A 123 -3.76 -11.66 28.17
C LYS A 123 -3.59 -10.59 27.11
N GLU A 124 -3.56 -11.05 25.86
CA GLU A 124 -3.59 -10.16 24.71
C GLU A 124 -4.98 -9.57 24.51
N THR A 125 -5.05 -8.25 24.41
CA THR A 125 -6.30 -7.53 24.12
C THR A 125 -6.50 -7.36 22.62
N ARG A 126 -7.73 -7.03 22.20
CA ARG A 126 -8.02 -6.64 20.82
C ARG A 126 -7.14 -5.47 20.37
N GLU A 127 -6.87 -4.53 21.25
CA GLU A 127 -6.06 -3.34 21.00
C GLU A 127 -4.59 -3.71 20.75
N ASP A 128 -4.03 -4.63 21.55
CA ASP A 128 -2.67 -5.14 21.35
C ASP A 128 -2.54 -5.88 20.01
N ARG A 129 -3.54 -6.70 19.68
CA ARG A 129 -3.58 -7.42 18.40
C ARG A 129 -3.72 -6.48 17.22
N ASN A 130 -4.55 -5.45 17.33
CA ASN A 130 -4.70 -4.39 16.32
C ASN A 130 -3.40 -3.59 16.14
N ALA A 131 -2.64 -3.34 17.20
CA ALA A 131 -1.33 -2.70 17.11
C ALA A 131 -0.35 -3.57 16.28
N LYS A 132 -0.28 -4.88 16.57
CA LYS A 132 0.54 -5.82 15.77
C LYS A 132 0.13 -5.85 14.30
N VAL A 133 -1.17 -5.85 14.00
CA VAL A 133 -1.65 -5.77 12.61
C VAL A 133 -1.15 -4.48 11.95
N ARG A 134 -1.22 -3.34 12.63
CA ARG A 134 -0.71 -2.06 12.08
C ARG A 134 0.79 -2.14 11.81
N ASP A 135 1.58 -2.67 12.74
CA ASP A 135 3.03 -2.80 12.56
C ASP A 135 3.39 -3.66 11.34
N LEU A 136 2.66 -4.77 11.12
CA LEU A 136 2.82 -5.61 9.94
C LEU A 136 2.44 -4.85 8.65
N LEU A 137 1.32 -4.12 8.66
CA LEU A 137 0.93 -3.32 7.50
C LEU A 137 1.93 -2.19 7.20
N ASP A 138 2.49 -1.56 8.23
CA ASP A 138 3.52 -0.52 8.11
C ASP A 138 4.84 -1.11 7.57
N ALA A 139 5.20 -2.33 7.95
CA ALA A 139 6.33 -3.04 7.37
C ALA A 139 6.13 -3.36 5.88
N ALA A 140 4.94 -3.83 5.50
CA ALA A 140 4.59 -4.06 4.10
C ALA A 140 4.60 -2.74 3.30
N LEU A 141 4.06 -1.67 3.88
CA LEU A 141 4.07 -0.31 3.32
C LEU A 141 5.50 0.16 3.07
N ALA A 142 6.41 -0.04 4.01
CA ALA A 142 7.81 0.36 3.90
C ALA A 142 8.49 -0.35 2.72
N ILE A 143 8.22 -1.65 2.51
CA ILE A 143 8.79 -2.43 1.41
C ILE A 143 8.25 -1.94 0.06
N VAL A 144 6.93 -1.75 -0.04
CA VAL A 144 6.26 -1.27 -1.26
C VAL A 144 6.72 0.13 -1.66
N THR A 145 6.98 0.99 -0.69
CA THR A 145 7.36 2.39 -0.94
C THR A 145 8.86 2.60 -1.16
N ASN A 146 9.73 1.64 -0.81
CA ASN A 146 11.17 1.84 -0.76
C ASN A 146 11.94 1.69 -2.09
N ALA A 147 11.38 1.15 -3.18
CA ALA A 147 12.21 0.81 -4.34
C ALA A 147 12.43 1.95 -5.38
N PRO A 148 11.43 2.77 -5.80
CA PRO A 148 11.66 3.81 -6.82
C PRO A 148 11.44 5.26 -6.32
N VAL A 149 10.52 5.46 -5.38
CA VAL A 149 10.07 6.80 -4.96
C VAL A 149 11.09 7.48 -4.05
N VAL A 150 11.65 6.73 -3.10
CA VAL A 150 12.62 7.24 -2.13
C VAL A 150 13.92 7.64 -2.83
N GLU A 151 14.33 6.91 -3.86
CA GLU A 151 15.55 7.22 -4.59
C GLU A 151 15.43 8.52 -5.39
N VAL A 152 14.34 8.70 -6.13
CA VAL A 152 14.11 9.96 -6.87
C VAL A 152 13.88 11.13 -5.92
N GLN A 153 13.15 10.91 -4.82
CA GLN A 153 12.99 11.93 -3.77
C GLN A 153 14.36 12.36 -3.21
N LYS A 154 15.21 11.39 -2.84
CA LYS A 154 16.56 11.67 -2.31
C LYS A 154 17.41 12.44 -3.32
N ARG A 155 17.35 12.08 -4.61
CA ARG A 155 18.04 12.81 -5.68
C ARG A 155 17.53 14.27 -5.79
N VAL A 156 16.22 14.48 -5.79
CA VAL A 156 15.62 15.83 -5.82
C VAL A 156 15.98 16.64 -4.58
N GLU A 157 16.00 16.04 -3.39
CA GLU A 157 16.41 16.70 -2.15
C GLU A 157 17.88 17.11 -2.15
N VAL A 158 18.77 16.25 -2.66
CA VAL A 158 20.20 16.57 -2.85
C VAL A 158 20.36 17.71 -3.84
N LEU A 159 19.67 17.69 -4.99
CA LEU A 159 19.72 18.77 -5.98
C LEU A 159 19.21 20.10 -5.40
N ARG A 160 18.10 20.07 -4.64
CA ARG A 160 17.57 21.25 -3.94
C ARG A 160 18.54 21.76 -2.88
N HIS A 161 19.25 20.87 -2.17
CA HIS A 161 20.27 21.27 -1.20
C HIS A 161 21.45 21.94 -1.88
N ASN A 162 21.97 21.37 -2.97
CA ASN A 162 23.05 21.95 -3.77
C ASN A 162 22.67 23.33 -4.31
N ILE A 163 21.43 23.52 -4.76
CA ILE A 163 20.93 24.85 -5.17
C ILE A 163 21.04 25.84 -4.02
N ARG A 164 20.57 25.48 -2.81
CA ARG A 164 20.65 26.37 -1.63
C ARG A 164 22.10 26.71 -1.28
N GLU A 165 23.01 25.74 -1.29
CA GLU A 165 24.42 25.98 -1.01
C GLU A 165 25.07 26.92 -2.03
N LEU A 166 24.75 26.77 -3.32
CA LEU A 166 25.21 27.67 -4.38
C LEU A 166 24.61 29.07 -4.25
N GLU A 167 23.34 29.18 -3.85
CA GLU A 167 22.69 30.47 -3.58
C GLU A 167 23.34 31.18 -2.37
N ASP A 168 23.63 30.46 -1.29
CA ASP A 168 24.34 30.98 -0.11
C ASP A 168 25.78 31.39 -0.46
N ALA A 169 26.47 30.59 -1.27
CA ALA A 169 27.79 30.93 -1.79
C ALA A 169 27.74 32.22 -2.63
N ASN A 170 26.71 32.39 -3.47
CA ASN A 170 26.51 33.61 -4.24
C ASN A 170 26.27 34.83 -3.35
N VAL A 171 25.58 34.69 -2.22
CA VAL A 171 25.43 35.79 -1.24
C VAL A 171 26.79 36.18 -0.67
N LYS A 172 27.58 35.21 -0.20
CA LYS A 172 28.93 35.46 0.32
C LYS A 172 29.85 36.09 -0.73
N LEU A 173 29.76 35.66 -1.98
CA LEU A 173 30.51 36.23 -3.09
C LEU A 173 30.10 37.68 -3.38
N LYS A 174 28.80 38.00 -3.34
CA LYS A 174 28.31 39.38 -3.45
C LYS A 174 28.78 40.26 -2.30
N GLU A 175 28.82 39.75 -1.08
CA GLU A 175 29.38 40.46 0.07
C GLU A 175 30.88 40.75 -0.14
N LYS A 176 31.65 39.76 -0.60
CA LYS A 176 33.07 39.96 -0.98
C LYS A 176 33.23 40.97 -2.10
N GLN A 177 32.34 40.99 -3.08
CA GLN A 177 32.36 41.94 -4.20
C GLN A 177 32.31 43.41 -3.73
N LEU A 178 31.65 43.70 -2.60
CA LEU A 178 31.56 45.05 -2.05
C LEU A 178 32.91 45.60 -1.56
N VAL A 179 33.85 44.72 -1.23
CA VAL A 179 35.16 45.07 -0.64
C VAL A 179 36.33 44.72 -1.59
N ALA A 180 36.04 44.03 -2.69
CA ALA A 180 37.04 43.56 -3.64
C ALA A 180 37.58 44.72 -4.52
N PRO A 181 38.90 44.74 -4.80
CA PRO A 181 39.48 45.70 -5.72
C PRO A 181 39.06 45.42 -7.17
N LYS A 182 38.93 46.49 -7.98
CA LYS A 182 38.55 46.41 -9.40
C LYS A 182 39.59 45.65 -10.23
N ASP A 183 40.87 45.88 -9.94
CA ASP A 183 42.02 45.24 -10.60
C ASP A 183 42.91 44.57 -9.56
N ALA A 184 43.59 43.49 -9.96
CA ALA A 184 44.60 42.84 -9.11
C ALA A 184 45.81 43.78 -8.99
N THR A 185 45.93 44.47 -7.86
CA THR A 185 46.93 45.52 -7.66
C THR A 185 48.36 45.01 -7.45
N LEU A 186 48.57 43.69 -7.32
CA LEU A 186 49.89 43.08 -7.16
C LEU A 186 49.98 41.73 -7.90
N PRO A 187 50.94 41.56 -8.84
CA PRO A 187 51.22 40.26 -9.43
C PRO A 187 51.79 39.31 -8.37
N GLY A 188 51.09 38.19 -8.13
CA GLY A 188 51.51 37.15 -7.18
C GLY A 188 50.71 37.10 -5.86
N ILE A 189 49.79 38.04 -5.60
CA ILE A 189 48.84 37.93 -4.50
C ILE A 189 47.48 37.49 -5.06
N LEU A 190 47.03 36.30 -4.66
CA LEU A 190 45.73 35.73 -5.04
C LEU A 190 44.57 36.48 -4.34
N ASN A 191 44.33 37.74 -4.71
CA ASN A 191 43.17 38.48 -4.26
C ASN A 191 42.02 38.28 -5.27
N ASP A 192 40.85 37.87 -4.79
CA ASP A 192 39.62 37.81 -5.59
C ASP A 192 39.29 39.24 -6.11
N THR A 193 39.38 39.45 -7.43
CA THR A 193 38.97 40.70 -8.09
C THR A 193 37.45 40.71 -8.33
N VAL A 194 36.87 41.90 -8.54
CA VAL A 194 35.44 42.02 -8.91
C VAL A 194 35.09 41.13 -10.12
N ALA A 195 35.96 41.08 -11.13
CA ALA A 195 35.78 40.25 -12.32
C ALA A 195 35.80 38.74 -11.98
N SER A 196 36.77 38.30 -11.18
CA SER A 196 36.86 36.89 -10.78
C SER A 196 35.67 36.43 -9.92
N ILE A 197 35.14 37.32 -9.07
CA ILE A 197 33.95 37.05 -8.26
C ILE A 197 32.71 36.98 -9.14
N GLU A 198 32.60 37.84 -10.15
CA GLU A 198 31.50 37.80 -11.12
C GLU A 198 31.54 36.52 -11.96
N ASP A 199 32.72 36.06 -12.37
CA ASP A 199 32.91 34.76 -13.03
C ASP A 199 32.47 33.59 -12.13
N GLN A 200 32.81 33.62 -10.83
CA GLN A 200 32.34 32.60 -9.88
C GLN A 200 30.81 32.63 -9.71
N ILE A 201 30.20 33.81 -9.65
CA ILE A 201 28.74 33.96 -9.55
C ILE A 201 28.07 33.44 -10.83
N THR A 202 28.61 33.72 -12.01
CA THR A 202 28.05 33.25 -13.28
C THR A 202 28.15 31.73 -13.42
N GLU A 203 29.27 31.13 -13.01
CA GLU A 203 29.44 29.68 -12.95
C GLU A 203 28.47 29.03 -11.94
N ASN A 204 28.32 29.60 -10.74
CA ASN A 204 27.33 29.13 -9.76
C ASN A 204 25.91 29.21 -10.31
N LYS A 205 25.54 30.30 -11.00
CA LYS A 205 24.23 30.42 -11.68
C LYS A 205 24.03 29.34 -12.73
N LYS A 206 25.05 29.02 -13.52
CA LYS A 206 25.00 27.94 -14.51
C LYS A 206 24.76 26.58 -13.85
N ARG A 207 25.43 26.30 -12.73
CA ARG A 207 25.21 25.08 -11.93
C ARG A 207 23.82 25.02 -11.31
N ILE A 208 23.28 26.15 -10.83
CA ILE A 208 21.90 26.24 -10.34
C ILE A 208 20.92 25.88 -11.46
N GLU A 209 21.09 26.43 -12.67
CA GLU A 209 20.23 26.10 -13.81
C GLU A 209 20.36 24.63 -14.25
N ALA A 210 21.58 24.07 -14.22
CA ALA A 210 21.78 22.64 -14.48
C ALA A 210 21.06 21.76 -13.44
N ASN A 211 21.16 22.08 -12.15
CA ASN A 211 20.44 21.36 -11.09
C ASN A 211 18.91 21.51 -11.23
N ARG A 212 18.41 22.68 -11.64
CA ARG A 212 16.98 22.91 -11.91
C ARG A 212 16.49 22.08 -13.10
N ALA A 213 17.29 21.99 -14.16
CA ALA A 213 16.99 21.15 -15.32
C ALA A 213 16.96 19.66 -14.93
N GLU A 214 17.92 19.22 -14.11
CA GLU A 214 17.94 17.84 -13.60
C GLU A 214 16.72 17.54 -12.73
N ILE A 215 16.32 18.44 -11.81
CA ILE A 215 15.08 18.30 -11.05
C ILE A 215 13.89 18.13 -12.00
N LYS A 216 13.79 18.93 -13.07
CA LYS A 216 12.70 18.81 -14.05
C LYS A 216 12.71 17.45 -14.76
N SER A 217 13.89 16.93 -15.11
CA SER A 217 14.04 15.58 -15.70
C SER A 217 13.54 14.50 -14.74
N GLN A 218 14.00 14.53 -13.49
CA GLN A 218 13.59 13.58 -12.44
C GLN A 218 12.08 13.63 -12.17
N LYS A 219 11.46 14.81 -12.21
CA LYS A 219 9.99 14.95 -12.12
C LYS A 219 9.26 14.32 -13.31
N ALA A 220 9.81 14.45 -14.53
CA ALA A 220 9.23 13.82 -15.72
C ALA A 220 9.35 12.29 -15.68
N GLU A 221 10.44 11.76 -15.12
CA GLU A 221 10.59 10.33 -14.85
C GLU A 221 9.52 9.83 -13.87
N ILE A 222 9.27 10.57 -12.78
CA ILE A 222 8.18 10.26 -11.84
C ILE A 222 6.83 10.30 -12.57
N ALA A 223 6.54 11.34 -13.36
CA ALA A 223 5.30 11.43 -14.12
C ALA A 223 5.10 10.20 -15.03
N THR A 224 6.17 9.77 -15.69
CA THR A 224 6.16 8.59 -16.57
C THR A 224 5.96 7.30 -15.77
N ALA A 225 6.62 7.15 -14.63
CA ALA A 225 6.44 6.00 -13.74
C ALA A 225 5.01 5.92 -13.19
N LEU A 226 4.42 7.06 -12.81
CA LEU A 226 3.03 7.15 -12.37
C LEU A 226 2.06 6.78 -13.50
N LYS A 227 2.31 7.27 -14.72
CA LYS A 227 1.51 6.94 -15.90
C LYS A 227 1.57 5.45 -16.24
N ASN A 228 2.78 4.86 -16.24
CA ASN A 228 2.99 3.43 -16.47
C ASN A 228 2.32 2.57 -15.38
N SER A 229 2.13 3.15 -14.20
CA SER A 229 1.40 2.57 -13.06
C SER A 229 -0.12 2.79 -13.14
N GLY A 230 -0.63 3.32 -14.27
CA GLY A 230 -2.06 3.56 -14.49
C GLY A 230 -2.62 4.75 -13.71
N ILE A 231 -1.76 5.68 -13.29
CA ILE A 231 -2.13 6.94 -12.64
C ILE A 231 -1.83 8.06 -13.61
N ASP A 232 -2.88 8.58 -14.25
CA ASP A 232 -2.77 9.66 -15.21
C ASP A 232 -2.85 10.99 -14.47
N LEU A 233 -1.73 11.71 -14.42
CA LEU A 233 -1.62 13.05 -13.86
C LEU A 233 -1.08 13.98 -14.94
N ALA A 234 -1.68 15.16 -15.06
CA ALA A 234 -1.13 16.22 -15.89
C ALA A 234 0.24 16.66 -15.34
N GLN A 235 1.14 17.12 -16.21
CA GLN A 235 2.48 17.56 -15.80
C GLN A 235 2.44 18.62 -14.69
N ASP A 236 1.53 19.58 -14.79
CA ASP A 236 1.31 20.62 -13.78
C ASP A 236 0.85 20.04 -12.43
N GLN A 237 0.10 18.93 -12.45
CA GLN A 237 -0.33 18.24 -11.23
C GLN A 237 0.83 17.49 -10.59
N VAL A 238 1.71 16.87 -11.40
CA VAL A 238 2.93 16.21 -10.90
C VAL A 238 3.88 17.25 -10.31
N ASP A 239 4.08 18.37 -10.99
CA ASP A 239 4.91 19.47 -10.49
C ASP A 239 4.40 19.98 -9.14
N LEU A 240 3.09 20.23 -9.03
CA LEU A 240 2.47 20.68 -7.78
C LEU A 240 2.62 19.63 -6.67
N LEU A 241 2.42 18.36 -6.98
CA LEU A 241 2.53 17.26 -6.02
C LEU A 241 3.97 17.16 -5.50
N LEU A 242 4.97 17.26 -6.38
CA LEU A 242 6.40 17.15 -6.06
C LEU A 242 7.02 18.43 -5.46
N ASP A 243 6.40 19.58 -5.67
CA ASP A 243 6.80 20.85 -5.03
C ASP A 243 6.13 21.09 -3.68
N SER A 244 5.07 20.32 -3.37
CA SER A 244 4.45 20.38 -2.04
C SER A 244 5.35 19.79 -0.96
N VAL A 245 5.18 20.27 0.28
CA VAL A 245 5.84 19.70 1.47
C VAL A 245 5.34 18.27 1.74
N LEU A 246 4.17 17.91 1.20
CA LEU A 246 3.59 16.57 1.24
C LEU A 246 4.10 15.66 0.12
N SER A 247 4.99 16.12 -0.77
CA SER A 247 5.45 15.38 -1.94
C SER A 247 5.86 13.95 -1.60
N GLY A 248 6.68 13.76 -0.57
CA GLY A 248 7.09 12.42 -0.14
C GLY A 248 5.91 11.55 0.31
N ASP A 249 4.98 12.09 1.08
CA ASP A 249 3.85 11.32 1.63
C ASP A 249 2.80 10.99 0.57
N LEU A 250 2.51 11.92 -0.36
CA LEU A 250 1.58 11.69 -1.45
C LEU A 250 2.14 10.69 -2.46
N VAL A 251 3.43 10.77 -2.80
CA VAL A 251 4.03 9.79 -3.71
C VAL A 251 4.10 8.40 -3.06
N ARG A 252 4.37 8.32 -1.75
CA ARG A 252 4.26 7.05 -0.99
C ARG A 252 2.84 6.48 -1.04
N LEU A 253 1.82 7.30 -0.74
CA LEU A 253 0.43 6.88 -0.78
C LEU A 253 0.02 6.37 -2.17
N VAL A 254 0.48 7.06 -3.21
CA VAL A 254 0.29 6.67 -4.62
C VAL A 254 0.97 5.34 -4.94
N ALA A 255 2.21 5.13 -4.50
CA ALA A 255 2.94 3.88 -4.70
C ALA A 255 2.23 2.70 -4.02
N VAL A 256 1.70 2.90 -2.81
CA VAL A 256 0.95 1.89 -2.06
C VAL A 256 -0.33 1.50 -2.78
N PHE A 257 -1.08 2.50 -3.27
CA PHE A 257 -2.29 2.26 -4.06
C PHE A 257 -1.99 1.45 -5.32
N ASN A 258 -0.93 1.81 -6.04
CA ASN A 258 -0.54 1.09 -7.25
C ASN A 258 -0.15 -0.36 -6.96
N ALA A 259 0.70 -0.58 -5.96
CA ALA A 259 1.10 -1.91 -5.55
C ALA A 259 -0.09 -2.77 -5.12
N ALA A 260 -1.02 -2.20 -4.34
CA ALA A 260 -2.25 -2.88 -3.96
C ALA A 260 -3.09 -3.26 -5.19
N LYS A 261 -3.24 -2.36 -6.17
CA LYS A 261 -3.96 -2.62 -7.43
C LYS A 261 -3.31 -3.70 -8.28
N MET A 262 -1.98 -3.71 -8.39
CA MET A 262 -1.22 -4.72 -9.13
C MET A 262 -1.40 -6.10 -8.51
N ILE A 263 -1.22 -6.22 -7.19
CA ILE A 263 -1.39 -7.50 -6.49
C ILE A 263 -2.84 -7.95 -6.59
N ASP A 264 -3.80 -7.07 -6.33
CA ASP A 264 -5.22 -7.40 -6.39
C ASP A 264 -5.64 -7.92 -7.77
N GLY A 265 -5.08 -7.34 -8.84
CA GLY A 265 -5.28 -7.83 -10.21
C GLY A 265 -4.79 -9.26 -10.42
N GLN A 266 -3.63 -9.63 -9.86
CA GLN A 266 -3.11 -10.99 -9.95
C GLN A 266 -3.88 -11.96 -9.06
N LEU A 267 -4.29 -11.51 -7.87
CA LEU A 267 -5.04 -12.31 -6.93
C LEU A 267 -6.41 -12.71 -7.50
N ALA A 268 -7.09 -11.79 -8.17
CA ALA A 268 -8.34 -12.07 -8.88
C ALA A 268 -8.16 -13.14 -9.98
N LYS A 269 -7.07 -13.07 -10.76
CA LYS A 269 -6.75 -14.10 -11.77
C LYS A 269 -6.49 -15.45 -11.12
N LEU A 270 -5.75 -15.48 -10.01
CA LEU A 270 -5.46 -16.71 -9.27
C LEU A 270 -6.75 -17.36 -8.78
N ILE A 271 -7.64 -16.59 -8.14
CA ILE A 271 -8.95 -17.08 -7.66
C ILE A 271 -9.74 -17.71 -8.82
N GLY A 272 -9.82 -17.05 -9.98
CA GLY A 272 -10.50 -17.58 -11.16
C GLY A 272 -9.92 -18.90 -11.70
N THR A 273 -8.62 -19.14 -11.47
CA THR A 273 -7.93 -20.39 -11.90
C THR A 273 -7.83 -21.47 -10.83
N THR A 274 -8.20 -21.18 -9.58
CA THR A 274 -7.91 -22.05 -8.41
C THR A 274 -8.81 -23.29 -8.33
N GLY A 275 -9.91 -23.34 -9.10
CA GLY A 275 -10.83 -24.48 -9.10
C GLY A 275 -11.39 -24.79 -7.69
N ASP A 276 -11.43 -26.08 -7.32
CA ASP A 276 -11.97 -26.57 -6.04
C ASP A 276 -10.99 -26.46 -4.84
N ASN A 277 -9.83 -25.82 -5.01
CA ASN A 277 -8.86 -25.65 -3.92
C ASN A 277 -9.27 -24.53 -2.95
N MET A 278 -10.20 -24.85 -2.05
CA MET A 278 -10.74 -23.91 -1.07
C MET A 278 -9.70 -23.38 -0.06
N GLU A 279 -8.61 -24.12 0.18
CA GLU A 279 -7.52 -23.65 1.05
C GLU A 279 -6.73 -22.50 0.40
N ALA A 280 -6.48 -22.61 -0.91
CA ALA A 280 -5.89 -21.52 -1.68
C ALA A 280 -6.85 -20.32 -1.79
N ALA A 281 -8.15 -20.57 -2.00
CA ALA A 281 -9.16 -19.51 -2.01
C ALA A 281 -9.19 -18.73 -0.69
N ARG A 282 -9.24 -19.42 0.46
CA ARG A 282 -9.17 -18.81 1.80
C ARG A 282 -7.97 -17.88 1.93
N ARG A 283 -6.79 -18.34 1.50
CA ARG A 283 -5.56 -17.54 1.56
C ARG A 283 -5.63 -16.29 0.66
N TYR A 284 -6.15 -16.42 -0.55
CA TYR A 284 -6.25 -15.30 -1.48
C TYR A 284 -7.23 -14.23 -0.99
N PHE A 285 -8.39 -14.61 -0.43
CA PHE A 285 -9.30 -13.65 0.17
C PHE A 285 -8.72 -12.97 1.42
N ALA A 286 -7.93 -13.69 2.22
CA ALA A 286 -7.23 -13.11 3.37
C ALA A 286 -6.25 -12.01 2.94
N MET A 287 -5.49 -12.26 1.87
CA MET A 287 -4.57 -11.28 1.28
C MET A 287 -5.31 -10.09 0.67
N HIS A 288 -6.45 -10.32 0.01
CA HIS A 288 -7.28 -9.24 -0.53
C HIS A 288 -7.71 -8.26 0.58
N ALA A 289 -8.18 -8.77 1.72
CA ALA A 289 -8.50 -7.96 2.89
C ALA A 289 -7.27 -7.27 3.50
N ALA A 290 -6.10 -7.94 3.51
CA ALA A 290 -4.86 -7.33 3.99
C ALA A 290 -4.42 -6.12 3.14
N LEU A 291 -4.58 -6.20 1.80
CA LEU A 291 -4.26 -5.10 0.88
C LEU A 291 -5.13 -3.87 1.11
N PHE A 292 -6.44 -4.04 1.29
CA PHE A 292 -7.33 -2.91 1.58
C PHE A 292 -6.98 -2.23 2.90
N ALA A 293 -6.65 -3.00 3.93
CA ALA A 293 -6.23 -2.40 5.18
C ALA A 293 -4.86 -1.74 5.12
N MET A 294 -3.93 -2.25 4.32
CA MET A 294 -2.67 -1.54 4.04
C MET A 294 -2.97 -0.16 3.41
N LEU A 295 -3.93 -0.09 2.49
CA LEU A 295 -4.35 1.18 1.88
C LEU A 295 -4.99 2.12 2.91
N VAL A 296 -5.88 1.61 3.77
CA VAL A 296 -6.51 2.40 4.85
C VAL A 296 -5.44 2.94 5.81
N GLN A 297 -4.49 2.10 6.21
CA GLN A 297 -3.37 2.47 7.09
C GLN A 297 -2.50 3.56 6.45
N ALA A 298 -2.19 3.45 5.16
CA ALA A 298 -1.43 4.47 4.43
C ALA A 298 -2.14 5.83 4.43
N GLN A 299 -3.45 5.83 4.17
CA GLN A 299 -4.28 7.04 4.17
C GLN A 299 -4.36 7.66 5.57
N ASP A 300 -4.51 6.84 6.62
CA ASP A 300 -4.51 7.28 8.01
C ASP A 300 -3.18 7.93 8.41
N ALA A 301 -2.05 7.33 8.01
CA ALA A 301 -0.73 7.89 8.27
C ALA A 301 -0.57 9.26 7.62
N THR A 302 -1.00 9.44 6.36
CA THR A 302 -0.94 10.74 5.67
C THR A 302 -1.85 11.78 6.33
N ILE A 303 -3.10 11.44 6.67
CA ILE A 303 -4.02 12.35 7.36
C ILE A 303 -3.41 12.79 8.70
N THR A 304 -2.87 11.84 9.47
CA THR A 304 -2.25 12.11 10.78
C THR A 304 -1.10 13.09 10.64
N LYS A 305 -0.21 12.93 9.65
CA LYS A 305 0.88 13.90 9.44
C LYS A 305 0.38 15.29 9.06
N ILE A 306 -0.66 15.39 8.23
CA ILE A 306 -1.29 16.67 7.91
C ILE A 306 -1.78 17.35 9.20
N ASP A 307 -2.50 16.61 10.03
CA ASP A 307 -3.12 17.13 11.24
C ASP A 307 -2.13 17.47 12.35
N THR A 308 -1.09 16.64 12.55
CA THR A 308 -0.21 16.77 13.71
C THR A 308 1.14 17.43 13.40
N GLN A 309 1.60 17.43 12.15
CA GLN A 309 2.91 17.96 11.78
C GLN A 309 2.84 19.18 10.89
N TYR A 310 2.00 19.16 9.84
CA TYR A 310 2.02 20.23 8.83
C TYR A 310 1.12 21.40 9.20
N LEU A 311 -0.15 21.15 9.54
CA LEU A 311 -1.09 22.21 9.92
C LEU A 311 -0.62 23.02 11.16
N PRO A 312 -0.12 22.40 12.25
CA PRO A 312 0.33 23.16 13.42
C PRO A 312 1.53 24.07 13.13
N LYS A 313 2.49 23.60 12.32
CA LYS A 313 3.63 24.42 11.89
C LYS A 313 3.18 25.62 11.06
N LEU A 314 2.21 25.42 10.19
CA LEU A 314 1.68 26.49 9.36
C LEU A 314 0.88 27.51 10.18
N ASP A 315 0.16 27.05 11.20
CA ASP A 315 -0.55 27.92 12.13
C ASP A 315 0.41 28.79 12.95
N ALA A 316 1.55 28.23 13.38
CA ALA A 316 2.61 29.00 14.02
C ALA A 316 3.17 30.09 13.09
N ILE A 317 3.47 29.76 11.82
CA ILE A 317 3.95 30.73 10.82
C ILE A 317 2.93 31.84 10.58
N ILE A 318 1.64 31.52 10.46
CA ILE A 318 0.57 32.51 10.27
C ILE A 318 0.49 33.44 11.49
N ALA A 319 0.61 32.89 12.70
CA ALA A 319 0.61 33.68 13.93
C ALA A 319 1.83 34.63 14.01
N ASP A 320 3.02 34.15 13.64
CA ASP A 320 4.25 34.96 13.62
C ASP A 320 4.15 36.11 12.61
N ILE A 321 3.61 35.85 11.41
CA ILE A 321 3.36 36.88 10.39
C ILE A 321 2.35 37.91 10.91
N ALA A 322 1.28 37.48 11.58
CA ALA A 322 0.29 38.39 12.17
C ALA A 322 0.90 39.28 13.27
N ALA A 323 1.75 38.70 14.13
CA ALA A 323 2.48 39.45 15.15
C ALA A 323 3.45 40.46 14.52
N ALA A 324 4.19 40.06 13.47
CA ALA A 324 5.08 40.95 12.73
C ALA A 324 4.31 42.11 12.07
N ARG A 325 3.14 41.85 11.48
CA ARG A 325 2.27 42.90 10.91
C ARG A 325 1.79 43.90 11.95
N THR A 326 1.43 43.41 13.14
CA THR A 326 1.01 44.27 14.26
C THR A 326 2.15 45.20 14.67
N ARG A 327 3.37 44.66 14.86
CA ARG A 327 4.57 45.45 15.16
C ARG A 327 4.88 46.46 14.06
N THR A 328 4.83 46.08 12.78
CA THR A 328 5.03 47.01 11.66
C THR A 328 4.00 48.15 11.70
N ALA A 329 2.73 47.84 11.97
CA ALA A 329 1.66 48.83 12.05
C ALA A 329 1.84 49.79 13.24
N GLU A 330 2.37 49.30 14.37
CA GLU A 330 2.74 50.14 15.52
C GLU A 330 3.92 51.06 15.19
N LEU A 331 4.99 50.53 14.58
CA LEU A 331 6.15 51.31 14.17
C LEU A 331 5.78 52.42 13.17
N MET A 332 4.82 52.16 12.28
CA MET A 332 4.32 53.15 11.31
C MET A 332 3.57 54.32 11.96
N LYS A 333 3.10 54.21 13.21
CA LYS A 333 2.44 55.31 13.93
C LYS A 333 3.45 56.30 14.53
N ALA A 334 4.71 55.91 14.66
CA ALA A 334 5.77 56.79 15.13
C ALA A 334 6.22 57.77 14.05
N GLU A 335 6.90 58.83 14.46
CA GLU A 335 7.56 59.74 13.54
C GLU A 335 8.78 59.03 12.91
N ASN A 336 8.71 58.77 11.60
CA ASN A 336 9.71 58.00 10.87
C ASN A 336 10.39 58.88 9.83
N ARG A 337 11.69 58.67 9.61
CA ARG A 337 12.38 59.28 8.47
C ARG A 337 11.83 58.74 7.14
N PRO A 338 11.98 59.47 6.02
CA PRO A 338 11.47 59.02 4.72
C PRO A 338 12.01 57.67 4.22
N ASP A 339 13.22 57.28 4.62
CA ASP A 339 13.79 55.97 4.29
C ASP A 339 13.26 54.85 5.20
N GLN A 340 13.06 55.11 6.49
CA GLN A 340 12.43 54.18 7.43
C GLN A 340 10.98 53.90 7.04
N GLN A 341 10.24 54.94 6.64
CA GLN A 341 8.86 54.81 6.19
C GLN A 341 8.75 53.92 4.94
N ARG A 342 9.63 54.13 3.95
CA ARG A 342 9.72 53.24 2.77
C ARG A 342 10.04 51.79 3.15
N ALA A 343 10.93 51.57 4.11
CA ALA A 343 11.25 50.23 4.60
C ALA A 343 10.05 49.55 5.29
N LEU A 344 9.32 50.27 6.16
CA LEU A 344 8.13 49.76 6.84
C LEU A 344 6.98 49.47 5.87
N GLU A 345 6.79 50.31 4.85
CA GLU A 345 5.82 50.08 3.77
C GLU A 345 6.15 48.82 2.96
N SER A 346 7.43 48.65 2.62
CA SER A 346 7.93 47.43 1.95
C SER A 346 7.72 46.19 2.83
N ASN A 347 8.06 46.26 4.11
CA ASN A 347 7.82 45.17 5.06
C ASN A 347 6.35 44.80 5.15
N ARG A 348 5.46 45.79 5.23
CA ARG A 348 4.01 45.57 5.26
C ARG A 348 3.53 44.86 3.99
N ALA A 349 4.03 45.25 2.82
CA ALA A 349 3.69 44.61 1.55
C ALA A 349 4.18 43.15 1.51
N SER A 350 5.44 42.89 1.89
CA SER A 350 5.98 41.52 1.95
C SER A 350 5.25 40.65 2.97
N GLN A 351 4.92 41.19 4.14
CA GLN A 351 4.15 40.49 5.17
C GLN A 351 2.72 40.16 4.71
N GLN A 352 2.09 41.03 3.90
CA GLN A 352 0.80 40.73 3.31
C GLN A 352 0.88 39.56 2.33
N VAL A 353 1.86 39.57 1.44
CA VAL A 353 2.07 38.47 0.48
C VAL A 353 2.35 37.16 1.22
N ALA A 354 3.18 37.20 2.27
CA ALA A 354 3.47 36.03 3.09
C ALA A 354 2.22 35.48 3.80
N ASP A 355 1.38 36.34 4.37
CA ASP A 355 0.12 35.94 5.02
C ASP A 355 -0.86 35.30 4.03
N GLU A 356 -1.03 35.90 2.86
CA GLU A 356 -1.89 35.38 1.78
C GLU A 356 -1.39 34.00 1.30
N ALA A 357 -0.08 33.86 1.08
CA ALA A 357 0.53 32.59 0.68
C ALA A 357 0.37 31.51 1.74
N ALA A 358 0.64 31.81 3.01
CA ALA A 358 0.51 30.86 4.11
C ALA A 358 -0.95 30.38 4.28
N LYS A 359 -1.93 31.29 4.22
CA LYS A 359 -3.36 30.96 4.27
C LYS A 359 -3.83 30.17 3.05
N ALA A 360 -3.33 30.47 1.85
CA ALA A 360 -3.61 29.69 0.65
C ALA A 360 -3.10 28.26 0.80
N TYR A 361 -1.86 28.10 1.30
CA TYR A 361 -1.26 26.79 1.54
C TYR A 361 -2.02 26.00 2.61
N LYS A 362 -2.52 26.66 3.67
CA LYS A 362 -3.35 26.01 4.71
C LYS A 362 -4.62 25.41 4.12
N ARG A 363 -5.33 26.20 3.31
CA ARG A 363 -6.54 25.76 2.61
C ARG A 363 -6.25 24.57 1.69
N TYR A 364 -5.12 24.62 0.97
CA TYR A 364 -4.69 23.51 0.13
C TYR A 364 -4.48 22.22 0.93
N LEU A 365 -3.76 22.27 2.06
CA LEU A 365 -3.56 21.09 2.93
C LEU A 365 -4.87 20.54 3.48
N GLN A 366 -5.78 21.42 3.90
CA GLN A 366 -7.11 21.03 4.40
C GLN A 366 -7.94 20.34 3.31
N GLN A 367 -7.92 20.87 2.09
CA GLN A 367 -8.61 20.25 0.95
C GLN A 367 -8.02 18.88 0.61
N GLN A 368 -6.69 18.74 0.59
CA GLN A 368 -6.03 17.45 0.37
C GLN A 368 -6.40 16.43 1.45
N ARG A 369 -6.39 16.84 2.72
CA ARG A 369 -6.82 16.01 3.84
C ARG A 369 -8.26 15.50 3.64
N GLU A 370 -9.17 16.37 3.25
CA GLU A 370 -10.58 16.01 3.01
C GLU A 370 -10.73 14.99 1.87
N GLN A 371 -9.98 15.18 0.77
CA GLN A 371 -9.95 14.22 -0.35
C GLN A 371 -9.44 12.85 0.10
N ILE A 372 -8.35 12.80 0.87
CA ILE A 372 -7.79 11.55 1.39
C ILE A 372 -8.77 10.91 2.38
N ALA A 373 -9.43 11.69 3.23
CA ALA A 373 -10.46 11.19 4.14
C ALA A 373 -11.66 10.58 3.39
N GLY A 374 -12.11 11.21 2.30
CA GLY A 374 -13.15 10.67 1.42
C GLY A 374 -12.72 9.37 0.75
N ALA A 375 -11.47 9.28 0.28
CA ALA A 375 -10.90 8.06 -0.27
C ALA A 375 -10.82 6.94 0.78
N ARG A 376 -10.46 7.30 2.01
CA ARG A 376 -10.39 6.38 3.13
C ARG A 376 -11.73 5.80 3.53
N LEU A 377 -12.80 6.60 3.52
CA LEU A 377 -14.14 6.08 3.78
C LEU A 377 -14.51 4.96 2.80
N LYS A 378 -14.18 5.14 1.51
CA LYS A 378 -14.39 4.11 0.48
C LYS A 378 -13.52 2.88 0.72
N ALA A 379 -12.22 3.06 0.96
CA ALA A 379 -11.31 1.94 1.23
C ALA A 379 -11.69 1.16 2.50
N THR A 380 -12.20 1.84 3.52
CA THR A 380 -12.72 1.22 4.75
C THR A 380 -13.98 0.41 4.48
N HIS A 381 -14.87 0.92 3.62
CA HIS A 381 -16.05 0.17 3.20
C HIS A 381 -15.66 -1.08 2.40
N ASP A 382 -14.74 -0.96 1.45
CA ASP A 382 -14.24 -2.08 0.67
C ASP A 382 -13.52 -3.12 1.53
N LEU A 383 -12.75 -2.66 2.54
CA LEU A 383 -12.16 -3.53 3.55
C LEU A 383 -13.22 -4.35 4.28
N LYS A 384 -14.32 -3.73 4.74
CA LYS A 384 -15.42 -4.45 5.42
C LYS A 384 -16.04 -5.51 4.53
N ILE A 385 -16.22 -5.23 3.23
CA ILE A 385 -16.70 -6.21 2.27
C ILE A 385 -15.69 -7.35 2.13
N ALA A 386 -14.41 -7.04 1.99
CA ALA A 386 -13.35 -8.05 1.85
C ALA A 386 -13.26 -8.95 3.10
N ASP A 387 -13.37 -8.36 4.30
CA ASP A 387 -13.39 -9.10 5.57
C ASP A 387 -14.61 -10.04 5.64
N ASN A 388 -15.81 -9.57 5.28
CA ASN A 388 -17.01 -10.41 5.26
C ASN A 388 -16.93 -11.55 4.23
N THR A 389 -16.41 -11.28 3.04
CA THR A 389 -16.17 -12.32 2.02
C THR A 389 -15.18 -13.35 2.55
N TYR A 390 -14.10 -12.91 3.20
CA TYR A 390 -13.13 -13.81 3.81
C TYR A 390 -13.78 -14.70 4.89
N GLU A 391 -14.57 -14.12 5.81
CA GLU A 391 -15.28 -14.88 6.85
C GLU A 391 -16.22 -15.93 6.25
N THR A 392 -16.92 -15.59 5.16
CA THR A 392 -17.81 -16.51 4.44
C THR A 392 -17.03 -17.69 3.85
N VAL A 393 -15.88 -17.41 3.25
CA VAL A 393 -14.99 -18.46 2.71
C VAL A 393 -14.40 -19.31 3.83
N GLU A 394 -14.00 -18.71 4.95
CA GLU A 394 -13.50 -19.43 6.12
C GLU A 394 -14.57 -20.37 6.68
N ALA A 395 -15.80 -19.90 6.86
CA ALA A 395 -16.92 -20.71 7.33
C ALA A 395 -17.20 -21.89 6.36
N SER A 396 -17.15 -21.65 5.06
CA SER A 396 -17.33 -22.68 4.03
C SER A 396 -16.23 -23.75 4.08
N VAL A 397 -14.97 -23.34 4.30
CA VAL A 397 -13.83 -24.26 4.48
C VAL A 397 -14.02 -25.09 5.76
N GLN A 398 -14.40 -24.47 6.87
CA GLN A 398 -14.65 -25.16 8.14
C GLN A 398 -15.77 -26.19 8.00
N LEU A 399 -16.89 -25.83 7.37
CA LEU A 399 -18.00 -26.75 7.12
C LEU A 399 -17.57 -27.95 6.27
N ARG A 400 -16.81 -27.72 5.18
CA ARG A 400 -16.30 -28.82 4.35
C ARG A 400 -15.41 -29.77 5.14
N ASN A 401 -14.52 -29.22 5.96
CA ASN A 401 -13.62 -30.04 6.78
C ASN A 401 -14.41 -30.90 7.77
N LEU A 402 -15.46 -30.33 8.40
CA LEU A 402 -16.35 -31.06 9.29
C LEU A 402 -17.09 -32.20 8.56
N ILE A 403 -17.62 -31.93 7.36
CA ILE A 403 -18.29 -32.97 6.54
C ILE A 403 -17.32 -34.10 6.22
N ARG A 404 -16.10 -33.78 5.78
CA ARG A 404 -15.06 -34.78 5.46
C ARG A 404 -14.63 -35.61 6.67
N GLU A 405 -14.54 -34.98 7.84
CA GLU A 405 -14.22 -35.67 9.09
C GLU A 405 -15.37 -36.61 9.49
N SER A 406 -16.61 -36.17 9.34
CA SER A 406 -17.80 -37.00 9.61
C SER A 406 -17.89 -38.22 8.67
N SER A 407 -17.60 -38.05 7.38
CA SER A 407 -17.62 -39.15 6.40
C SER A 407 -16.52 -40.17 6.67
N THR A 408 -15.31 -39.70 7.02
CA THR A 408 -14.19 -40.57 7.39
C THR A 408 -14.49 -41.37 8.67
N SER A 409 -15.11 -40.72 9.66
CA SER A 409 -15.52 -41.36 10.91
C SER A 409 -16.63 -42.39 10.68
N PHE A 410 -17.59 -42.09 9.80
CA PHE A 410 -18.66 -43.03 9.44
C PHE A 410 -18.10 -44.24 8.67
N GLU A 411 -17.18 -44.05 7.72
CA GLU A 411 -16.48 -45.15 7.05
C GLU A 411 -15.67 -46.01 8.04
N ALA A 412 -15.04 -45.38 9.04
CA ALA A 412 -14.31 -46.10 10.07
C ALA A 412 -15.24 -46.93 10.96
N ILE A 413 -16.42 -46.40 11.32
CA ILE A 413 -17.46 -47.12 12.06
C ILE A 413 -18.05 -48.26 11.23
N GLN A 414 -18.31 -48.04 9.94
CA GLN A 414 -18.79 -49.09 9.02
C GLN A 414 -17.76 -50.23 8.86
N LYS A 415 -16.45 -49.93 8.97
CA LYS A 415 -15.38 -50.93 9.01
C LYS A 415 -15.25 -51.64 10.37
N LEU A 416 -15.80 -51.07 11.44
CA LEU A 416 -15.84 -51.65 12.80
C LEU A 416 -17.13 -52.47 13.04
N GLU A 417 -18.26 -52.08 12.47
CA GLU A 417 -19.50 -52.87 12.44
C GLU A 417 -19.42 -53.99 11.41
N ALA A 418 -18.72 -55.05 11.83
CA ALA A 418 -18.70 -56.42 11.32
C ALA A 418 -17.99 -56.67 9.96
N PRO A 419 -17.05 -57.65 9.92
CA PRO A 419 -16.87 -58.41 8.69
C PRO A 419 -18.23 -59.02 8.35
N SER A 420 -18.70 -58.85 7.10
CA SER A 420 -19.95 -59.46 6.67
C SER A 420 -19.96 -60.93 7.06
N PHE A 421 -21.11 -61.41 7.55
CA PHE A 421 -21.35 -62.79 8.02
C PHE A 421 -20.93 -63.86 6.99
N GLU A 422 -20.67 -63.46 5.74
CA GLU A 422 -20.13 -64.29 4.67
C GLU A 422 -18.66 -64.71 4.85
N GLN A 423 -17.85 -63.99 5.64
CA GLN A 423 -16.44 -64.34 5.86
C GLN A 423 -16.23 -65.41 6.95
N ILE A 424 -17.25 -65.69 7.77
CA ILE A 424 -17.19 -66.72 8.84
C ILE A 424 -17.50 -68.13 8.28
N PHE A 425 -18.03 -68.24 7.06
CA PHE A 425 -18.44 -69.53 6.45
C PHE A 425 -17.67 -69.90 5.17
N LYS A 426 -16.39 -69.55 5.07
CA LYS A 426 -15.50 -69.98 3.97
C LYS A 426 -14.30 -70.82 4.42
N SER A 427 -14.50 -71.70 5.40
CA SER A 427 -13.62 -72.87 5.55
C SER A 427 -14.40 -74.09 5.08
N ASP A 428 -14.07 -74.61 3.89
CA ASP A 428 -14.54 -75.92 3.41
C ASP A 428 -14.21 -77.09 4.36
N GLU A 429 -13.40 -76.84 5.40
CA GLU A 429 -13.08 -77.74 6.50
C GLU A 429 -14.28 -78.01 7.44
N LEU A 430 -15.02 -76.99 7.87
CA LEU A 430 -16.17 -77.18 8.79
C LEU A 430 -17.36 -77.89 8.12
N ARG A 431 -17.53 -77.71 6.80
CA ARG A 431 -18.58 -78.40 6.03
C ARG A 431 -18.26 -79.87 5.82
N ARG A 432 -16.98 -80.22 5.64
CA ARG A 432 -16.50 -81.60 5.57
C ARG A 432 -16.57 -82.31 6.93
N GLU A 433 -16.23 -81.64 8.02
CA GLU A 433 -16.38 -82.25 9.36
C GLU A 433 -17.84 -82.52 9.72
N PHE A 434 -18.78 -81.66 9.32
CA PHE A 434 -20.21 -81.90 9.54
C PHE A 434 -20.75 -83.05 8.69
N GLU A 435 -20.33 -83.19 7.43
CA GLU A 435 -20.67 -84.33 6.57
C GLU A 435 -20.06 -85.65 7.09
N ASP A 436 -18.82 -85.63 7.61
CA ASP A 436 -18.17 -86.82 8.20
C ASP A 436 -18.80 -87.22 9.55
N LEU A 437 -19.24 -86.26 10.37
CA LEU A 437 -20.01 -86.52 11.60
C LEU A 437 -21.38 -87.12 11.28
N THR A 438 -22.06 -86.61 10.25
CA THR A 438 -23.37 -87.12 9.83
C THR A 438 -23.24 -88.54 9.25
N ARG A 439 -22.18 -88.82 8.49
CA ARG A 439 -21.92 -90.15 7.91
C ARG A 439 -21.49 -91.20 8.95
N LYS A 440 -20.86 -90.78 10.06
CA LYS A 440 -20.56 -91.66 11.21
C LYS A 440 -21.76 -91.93 12.13
N LEU A 441 -22.76 -91.06 12.12
CA LEU A 441 -24.00 -91.22 12.89
C LEU A 441 -25.07 -92.05 12.15
N ASP A 442 -24.92 -92.26 10.85
CA ASP A 442 -25.88 -93.02 10.00
C ASP A 442 -25.45 -94.47 9.74
N VAL A 443 -24.61 -95.04 10.61
CA VAL A 443 -24.35 -96.49 10.63
C VAL A 443 -25.36 -97.14 11.59
N PRO A 444 -26.37 -97.89 11.09
CA PRO A 444 -27.27 -98.62 11.98
C PRO A 444 -26.48 -99.69 12.72
N ALA A 445 -26.64 -99.73 14.05
CA ALA A 445 -26.23 -100.87 14.84
C ALA A 445 -26.98 -102.12 14.35
N SER A 446 -26.23 -103.12 13.91
CA SER A 446 -26.65 -104.51 13.82
C SER A 446 -25.47 -105.39 14.21
#